data_AF-M1VBP3-F1
#
_entry.id   AF-M1VBP3-F1
#
_cell.length_a   1.000
_cell.length_b   1.000
_cell.length_c   1.000
_cell.angle_alpha   90.00
_cell.angle_beta   90.00
_cell.angle_gamma   90.00
#
_symmetry.space_group_name_H-M   'P 1'
#
loop_
_entity.id
_entity.type
_entity.pdbx_description
1 polymer ?
#
loop_
_entity_poly.entity_id
_entity_poly.type
_entity_poly.pdbx_seq_one_letter_code
_entity_poly.pdbx_strand_id
1 'polypeptide(L)'
;MPKRGCMLTVTAAEKMGILLGFKLVRGAYMSTEAKLAESLGYRSPIHDTIDDTHKCFNECSSFMLEKIADGPGGVVLATHNVESGKLAAAKAHELGIGKVNHKLEFAQLHGMSEALSFGLSNAGFQVSKYMPFGPVETVMPYLLRRAEENRGMLAASGFDRQLMRKELGRRLKAAVF
;
A
#
# COMPACT_ATOMS: atom_id res chain seq x y z
N MET A 1 -13.81 14.14 -6.70
CA MET A 1 -14.12 12.69 -6.69
C MET A 1 -12.82 11.92 -6.50
N PRO A 2 -12.68 11.12 -5.43
CA PRO A 2 -11.41 10.49 -5.04
C PRO A 2 -10.76 9.63 -6.14
N LYS A 3 -11.58 8.95 -6.95
CA LYS A 3 -11.15 8.08 -8.07
C LYS A 3 -10.95 8.76 -9.44
N ARG A 4 -11.09 10.08 -9.53
CA ARG A 4 -11.07 10.80 -10.82
C ARG A 4 -9.77 10.57 -11.58
N GLY A 5 -8.63 10.59 -10.89
CA GLY A 5 -7.31 10.37 -11.51
C GLY A 5 -7.20 9.00 -12.16
N CYS A 6 -7.53 7.93 -11.41
CA CYS A 6 -7.51 6.56 -11.93
C CYS A 6 -8.42 6.41 -13.16
N MET A 7 -9.64 6.95 -13.09
CA MET A 7 -10.60 6.89 -14.19
C MET A 7 -10.09 7.59 -15.45
N LEU A 8 -9.55 8.81 -15.33
CA LEU A 8 -9.01 9.55 -16.47
C LEU A 8 -7.86 8.80 -17.14
N THR A 9 -6.95 8.23 -16.35
CA THR A 9 -5.80 7.48 -16.86
C THR A 9 -6.22 6.17 -17.52
N VAL A 10 -7.19 5.44 -16.95
CA VAL A 10 -7.78 4.25 -17.60
C VAL A 10 -8.42 4.61 -18.94
N THR A 11 -9.27 5.64 -18.99
CA THR A 11 -9.91 6.07 -20.24
C THR A 11 -8.89 6.52 -21.29
N ALA A 12 -7.81 7.19 -20.89
CA ALA A 12 -6.75 7.56 -21.81
C ALA A 12 -6.03 6.33 -22.38
N ALA A 13 -5.71 5.34 -21.55
CA ALA A 13 -5.07 4.10 -21.98
C ALA A 13 -5.96 3.29 -22.94
N GLU A 14 -7.27 3.19 -22.65
CA GLU A 14 -8.25 2.53 -23.51
C GLU A 14 -8.30 3.19 -24.90
N LYS A 15 -8.35 4.54 -24.96
CA LYS A 15 -8.34 5.30 -26.23
C LYS A 15 -7.06 5.08 -27.04
N MET A 16 -5.94 4.86 -26.36
CA MET A 16 -4.63 4.62 -26.99
C MET A 16 -4.39 3.14 -27.31
N GLY A 17 -5.27 2.23 -26.87
CA GLY A 17 -5.09 0.78 -27.05
C GLY A 17 -3.88 0.20 -26.28
N ILE A 18 -3.48 0.82 -25.17
CA ILE A 18 -2.31 0.39 -24.38
C ILE A 18 -2.73 -0.36 -23.11
N LEU A 19 -1.91 -1.34 -22.73
CA LEU A 19 -2.07 -2.04 -21.44
C LEU A 19 -1.55 -1.19 -20.30
N LEU A 20 -2.37 -1.05 -19.26
CA LEU A 20 -2.08 -0.18 -18.13
C LEU A 20 -1.76 -0.98 -16.86
N GLY A 21 -0.67 -0.59 -16.21
CA GLY A 21 -0.29 -1.05 -14.89
C GLY A 21 -0.34 0.10 -13.89
N PHE A 22 -1.00 -0.08 -12.74
CA PHE A 22 -0.99 0.92 -11.67
C PHE A 22 -0.23 0.44 -10.45
N LYS A 23 0.58 1.30 -9.84
CA LYS A 23 0.97 1.16 -8.45
C LYS A 23 0.24 2.20 -7.61
N LEU A 24 -0.76 1.75 -6.87
CA LEU A 24 -1.56 2.62 -6.01
C LEU A 24 -0.87 2.77 -4.65
N VAL A 25 -0.61 4.00 -4.24
CA VAL A 25 -0.06 4.39 -2.92
C VAL A 25 -0.91 5.52 -2.33
N ARG A 26 -0.84 5.74 -1.02
CA ARG A 26 -1.41 6.95 -0.40
C ARG A 26 -0.60 8.20 -0.73
N GLY A 27 0.73 8.07 -0.76
CA GLY A 27 1.69 9.16 -0.96
C GLY A 27 2.72 9.22 0.17
N ALA A 28 3.89 9.81 -0.11
CA ALA A 28 5.04 9.81 0.80
C ALA A 28 5.54 11.22 1.17
N TYR A 29 4.80 12.26 0.76
CA TYR A 29 5.23 13.66 0.86
C TYR A 29 4.18 14.56 1.51
N MET A 30 3.22 14.00 2.25
CA MET A 30 2.06 14.75 2.78
C MET A 30 2.46 15.97 3.61
N SER A 31 3.45 15.83 4.50
CA SER A 31 3.92 16.96 5.31
C SER A 31 4.62 18.03 4.47
N THR A 32 5.46 17.62 3.51
CA THR A 32 6.19 18.54 2.65
C THR A 32 5.24 19.30 1.72
N GLU A 33 4.28 18.62 1.10
CA GLU A 33 3.25 19.22 0.23
C GLU A 33 2.38 20.22 0.98
N ALA A 34 1.95 19.88 2.20
CA ALA A 34 1.16 20.79 3.03
C ALA A 34 1.93 22.07 3.38
N LYS A 35 3.20 21.93 3.82
CA LYS A 35 4.07 23.06 4.13
C LYS A 35 4.38 23.91 2.90
N LEU A 36 4.58 23.27 1.74
CA LEU A 36 4.84 23.97 0.49
C LEU A 36 3.63 24.82 0.07
N ALA A 37 2.43 24.23 0.11
CA ALA A 37 1.19 24.93 -0.21
C ALA A 37 0.94 26.13 0.71
N GLU A 38 1.16 25.96 2.02
CA GLU A 38 1.09 27.04 3.00
C GLU A 38 2.09 28.16 2.68
N SER A 39 3.36 27.81 2.42
CA SER A 39 4.42 28.79 2.13
C SER A 39 4.17 29.61 0.86
N LEU A 40 3.46 29.03 -0.11
CA LEU A 40 3.13 29.64 -1.39
C LEU A 40 1.71 30.23 -1.42
N GLY A 41 0.97 30.15 -0.32
CA GLY A 41 -0.37 30.73 -0.19
C GLY A 41 -1.45 30.11 -1.08
N TYR A 42 -1.26 28.85 -1.52
CA TYR A 42 -2.27 28.15 -2.33
C TYR A 42 -2.89 26.97 -1.57
N ARG A 43 -4.04 26.49 -2.08
CA ARG A 43 -4.76 25.36 -1.47
C ARG A 43 -3.92 24.08 -1.57
N SER A 44 -3.72 23.42 -0.43
CA SER A 44 -3.07 22.12 -0.37
C SER A 44 -3.62 21.13 -1.42
N PRO A 45 -2.75 20.45 -2.20
CA PRO A 45 -3.18 19.52 -3.24
C PRO A 45 -3.56 18.14 -2.68
N ILE A 46 -3.30 17.90 -1.39
CA ILE A 46 -3.59 16.64 -0.70
C ILE A 46 -4.93 16.72 0.05
N HIS A 47 -5.41 15.57 0.52
CA HIS A 47 -6.62 15.53 1.35
C HIS A 47 -6.41 16.22 2.70
N ASP A 48 -7.47 16.85 3.22
CA ASP A 48 -7.44 17.59 4.48
C ASP A 48 -7.23 16.65 5.69
N THR A 49 -7.71 15.42 5.61
CA THR A 49 -7.57 14.41 6.67
C THR A 49 -6.94 13.11 6.18
N ILE A 50 -6.35 12.37 7.14
CA ILE A 50 -5.82 11.02 6.87
C ILE A 50 -6.93 10.03 6.53
N ASP A 51 -8.12 10.20 7.12
CA ASP A 51 -9.29 9.36 6.85
C ASP A 51 -9.81 9.56 5.43
N ASP A 52 -9.82 10.80 4.93
CA ASP A 52 -10.14 11.09 3.53
C ASP A 52 -9.12 10.43 2.58
N THR A 53 -7.84 10.43 2.96
CA THR A 53 -6.79 9.71 2.21
C THR A 53 -7.03 8.19 2.24
N HIS A 54 -7.45 7.64 3.37
CA HIS A 54 -7.77 6.22 3.51
C HIS A 54 -8.98 5.84 2.66
N LYS A 55 -10.04 6.63 2.70
CA LYS A 55 -11.24 6.46 1.87
C LYS A 55 -10.89 6.54 0.38
N CYS A 56 -10.13 7.55 -0.01
CA CYS A 56 -9.65 7.71 -1.39
C CYS A 56 -8.87 6.50 -1.88
N PHE A 57 -7.91 6.01 -1.09
CA PHE A 57 -7.16 4.80 -1.41
C PHE A 57 -8.07 3.58 -1.60
N ASN A 58 -9.01 3.36 -0.67
CA ASN A 58 -9.92 2.21 -0.74
C ASN A 58 -10.86 2.29 -1.95
N GLU A 59 -11.40 3.47 -2.27
CA GLU A 59 -12.24 3.69 -3.45
C GLU A 59 -11.47 3.47 -4.75
N CYS A 60 -10.26 4.01 -4.86
CA CYS A 60 -9.36 3.79 -6.00
C CYS A 60 -8.97 2.32 -6.14
N SER A 61 -8.67 1.65 -5.02
CA SER A 61 -8.35 0.22 -4.98
C SER A 61 -9.52 -0.62 -5.51
N SER A 62 -10.73 -0.38 -5.01
CA SER A 62 -11.93 -1.10 -5.48
C SER A 62 -12.17 -0.89 -6.97
N PHE A 63 -12.08 0.37 -7.43
CA PHE A 63 -12.23 0.70 -8.85
C PHE A 63 -11.19 -0.01 -9.73
N MET A 64 -9.93 -0.02 -9.31
CA MET A 64 -8.87 -0.68 -10.09
C MET A 64 -9.04 -2.19 -10.10
N LEU A 65 -9.45 -2.81 -8.99
CA LEU A 65 -9.76 -4.23 -8.92
C LEU A 65 -10.90 -4.61 -9.89
N GLU A 66 -12.00 -3.85 -9.91
CA GLU A 66 -13.09 -4.04 -10.87
C GLU A 66 -12.57 -3.94 -12.32
N LYS A 67 -11.70 -2.96 -12.60
CA LYS A 67 -11.13 -2.78 -13.93
C LYS A 67 -10.24 -3.94 -14.39
N ILE A 68 -9.40 -4.49 -13.52
CA ILE A 68 -8.52 -5.61 -13.90
C ILE A 68 -9.23 -6.98 -13.88
N ALA A 69 -10.38 -7.08 -13.21
CA ALA A 69 -11.25 -8.25 -13.29
C ALA A 69 -11.81 -8.40 -14.71
N ASP A 70 -12.36 -7.32 -15.26
CA ASP A 70 -13.04 -7.31 -16.55
C ASP A 70 -12.12 -7.04 -17.75
N GLY A 71 -10.91 -6.52 -17.51
CA GLY A 71 -10.01 -6.02 -18.55
C GLY A 71 -8.56 -6.52 -18.43
N PRO A 72 -7.72 -6.21 -19.43
CA PRO A 72 -6.29 -6.48 -19.35
C PRO A 72 -5.58 -5.44 -18.47
N GLY A 73 -4.32 -5.70 -18.12
CA GLY A 73 -3.53 -4.83 -17.23
C GLY A 73 -3.35 -5.42 -15.83
N GLY A 74 -2.84 -4.59 -14.92
CA GLY A 74 -2.53 -5.03 -13.56
C GLY A 74 -2.46 -3.89 -12.54
N VAL A 75 -2.54 -4.25 -11.27
CA VAL A 75 -2.48 -3.32 -10.15
C VAL A 75 -1.58 -3.84 -9.04
N VAL A 76 -0.70 -2.98 -8.55
CA VAL A 76 0.06 -3.13 -7.32
C VAL A 76 -0.58 -2.25 -6.25
N LEU A 77 -1.11 -2.87 -5.20
CA LEU A 77 -1.70 -2.18 -4.05
C LEU A 77 -0.66 -2.04 -2.94
N ALA A 78 -0.05 -0.86 -2.83
CA ALA A 78 1.03 -0.60 -1.89
C ALA A 78 0.49 0.04 -0.59
N THR A 79 0.39 -0.75 0.48
CA THR A 79 -0.18 -0.31 1.77
C THR A 79 0.36 -1.08 2.96
N HIS A 80 0.63 -0.36 4.05
CA HIS A 80 0.91 -0.90 5.39
C HIS A 80 -0.34 -1.00 6.26
N ASN A 81 -1.43 -0.34 5.86
CA ASN A 81 -2.69 -0.33 6.59
C ASN A 81 -3.39 -1.68 6.41
N VAL A 82 -3.57 -2.39 7.53
CA VAL A 82 -4.16 -3.73 7.60
C VAL A 82 -5.60 -3.74 7.09
N GLU A 83 -6.40 -2.75 7.47
CA GLU A 83 -7.81 -2.66 7.08
C GLU A 83 -7.96 -2.44 5.58
N SER A 84 -7.17 -1.54 4.98
CA SER A 84 -7.13 -1.39 3.51
C SER A 84 -6.69 -2.68 2.80
N GLY A 85 -5.70 -3.38 3.36
CA GLY A 85 -5.24 -4.66 2.82
C GLY A 85 -6.34 -5.73 2.86
N LYS A 86 -7.07 -5.85 3.99
CA LYS A 86 -8.21 -6.77 4.14
C LYS A 86 -9.34 -6.43 3.17
N LEU A 87 -9.73 -5.15 3.06
CA LEU A 87 -10.79 -4.72 2.16
C LEU A 87 -10.46 -5.04 0.70
N ALA A 88 -9.23 -4.75 0.27
CA ALA A 88 -8.78 -5.07 -1.07
C ALA A 88 -8.71 -6.58 -1.34
N ALA A 89 -8.22 -7.37 -0.38
CA ALA A 89 -8.18 -8.82 -0.49
C ALA A 89 -9.59 -9.43 -0.58
N ALA A 90 -10.52 -8.96 0.23
CA ALA A 90 -11.93 -9.40 0.20
C ALA A 90 -12.58 -9.07 -1.16
N LYS A 91 -12.39 -7.85 -1.66
CA LYS A 91 -12.89 -7.43 -2.98
C LYS A 91 -12.26 -8.23 -4.12
N ALA A 92 -10.96 -8.50 -4.06
CA ALA A 92 -10.28 -9.32 -5.05
C ALA A 92 -10.85 -10.75 -5.07
N HIS A 93 -11.15 -11.32 -3.91
CA HIS A 93 -11.78 -12.63 -3.80
C HIS A 93 -13.21 -12.66 -4.37
N GLU A 94 -14.01 -11.63 -4.05
CA GLU A 94 -15.37 -11.44 -4.60
C GLU A 94 -15.35 -11.39 -6.14
N LEU A 95 -14.36 -10.70 -6.71
CA LEU A 95 -14.19 -10.57 -8.16
C LEU A 95 -13.52 -11.80 -8.81
N GLY A 96 -13.21 -12.85 -8.05
CA GLY A 96 -12.51 -14.03 -8.57
C GLY A 96 -11.08 -13.77 -9.04
N ILE A 97 -10.46 -12.66 -8.61
CA ILE A 97 -9.05 -12.34 -8.87
C ILE A 97 -8.20 -13.26 -7.98
N GLY A 98 -7.97 -14.46 -8.49
CA GLY A 98 -7.27 -15.54 -7.80
C GLY A 98 -5.85 -15.82 -8.32
N LYS A 99 -5.18 -16.77 -7.65
CA LYS A 99 -3.76 -17.16 -7.77
C LYS A 99 -3.23 -17.40 -9.19
N VAL A 100 -4.11 -17.60 -10.17
CA VAL A 100 -3.78 -17.98 -11.55
C VAL A 100 -3.51 -16.75 -12.42
N ASN A 101 -4.08 -15.59 -12.08
CA ASN A 101 -3.90 -14.35 -12.82
C ASN A 101 -3.03 -13.38 -12.01
N HIS A 102 -1.78 -13.22 -12.42
CA HIS A 102 -0.79 -12.28 -11.85
C HIS A 102 -1.11 -10.79 -12.16
N LYS A 103 -2.40 -10.42 -12.17
CA LYS A 103 -2.86 -9.05 -12.39
C LYS A 103 -2.88 -8.22 -11.10
N LEU A 104 -2.87 -8.87 -9.94
CA LEU A 104 -2.89 -8.21 -8.64
C LEU A 104 -1.66 -8.60 -7.82
N GLU A 105 -0.96 -7.58 -7.33
CA GLU A 105 0.11 -7.73 -6.36
C GLU A 105 -0.09 -6.76 -5.20
N PHE A 106 0.21 -7.19 -3.98
CA PHE A 106 0.31 -6.30 -2.84
C PHE A 106 1.76 -5.92 -2.61
N ALA A 107 2.01 -4.69 -2.15
CA ALA A 107 3.36 -4.26 -1.84
C ALA A 107 3.46 -3.58 -0.48
N GLN A 108 4.55 -3.86 0.22
CA GLN A 108 4.94 -3.18 1.45
C GLN A 108 6.38 -2.74 1.36
N LEU A 109 6.79 -1.78 2.17
CA LEU A 109 8.19 -1.47 2.38
C LEU A 109 8.83 -2.57 3.23
N HIS A 110 10.08 -2.90 2.95
CA HIS A 110 10.81 -3.89 3.73
C HIS A 110 10.94 -3.45 5.20
N GLY A 111 10.67 -4.37 6.13
CA GLY A 111 10.71 -4.10 7.58
C GLY A 111 9.42 -3.50 8.15
N MET A 112 8.33 -3.49 7.37
CA MET A 112 7.05 -2.88 7.75
C MET A 112 5.88 -3.80 7.41
N SER A 113 4.90 -3.86 8.33
CA SER A 113 3.65 -4.61 8.21
C SER A 113 3.85 -6.07 7.82
N GLU A 114 4.72 -6.78 8.54
CA GLU A 114 5.05 -8.17 8.22
C GLU A 114 3.84 -9.09 8.40
N ALA A 115 3.02 -8.89 9.45
CA ALA A 115 1.82 -9.70 9.65
C ALA A 115 0.82 -9.56 8.49
N LEU A 116 0.71 -8.35 7.92
CA LEU A 116 -0.12 -8.12 6.73
C LEU A 116 0.45 -8.87 5.52
N SER A 117 1.75 -8.77 5.29
CA SER A 117 2.40 -9.47 4.17
C SER A 117 2.21 -10.98 4.26
N PHE A 118 2.43 -11.59 5.44
CA PHE A 118 2.18 -13.01 5.65
C PHE A 118 0.70 -13.36 5.47
N GLY A 119 -0.21 -12.54 6.01
CA GLY A 119 -1.66 -12.77 5.85
C GLY A 119 -2.10 -12.78 4.39
N LEU A 120 -1.64 -11.81 3.60
CA LEU A 120 -1.95 -11.70 2.16
C LEU A 120 -1.33 -12.84 1.36
N SER A 121 -0.08 -13.22 1.66
CA SER A 121 0.59 -14.35 1.00
C SER A 121 -0.12 -15.67 1.31
N ASN A 122 -0.50 -15.91 2.56
CA ASN A 122 -1.27 -17.09 2.97
C ASN A 122 -2.67 -17.12 2.31
N ALA A 123 -3.29 -15.96 2.11
CA ALA A 123 -4.54 -15.83 1.36
C ALA A 123 -4.36 -16.09 -0.15
N GLY A 124 -3.13 -16.22 -0.65
CA GLY A 124 -2.84 -16.57 -2.03
C GLY A 124 -2.37 -15.45 -2.94
N PHE A 125 -2.23 -14.25 -2.41
CA PHE A 125 -1.83 -13.10 -3.22
C PHE A 125 -0.31 -13.02 -3.36
N GLN A 126 0.14 -12.44 -4.47
CA GLN A 126 1.54 -12.02 -4.60
C GLN A 126 1.79 -10.83 -3.68
N VAL A 127 2.93 -10.87 -3.00
CA VAL A 127 3.35 -9.84 -2.06
C VAL A 127 4.81 -9.48 -2.31
N SER A 128 5.06 -8.22 -2.67
CA SER A 128 6.40 -7.68 -2.88
C SER A 128 6.85 -6.81 -1.71
N LYS A 129 8.15 -6.89 -1.41
CA LYS A 129 8.81 -6.00 -0.45
C LYS A 129 9.70 -5.01 -1.19
N TYR A 130 9.35 -3.73 -1.13
CA TYR A 130 10.18 -2.66 -1.65
C TYR A 130 11.36 -2.43 -0.70
N MET A 131 12.55 -2.77 -1.18
CA MET A 131 13.79 -2.67 -0.42
C MET A 131 14.71 -1.62 -1.08
N PRO A 132 15.00 -0.49 -0.42
CA PRO A 132 16.06 0.40 -0.87
C PRO A 132 17.43 -0.30 -0.70
N PHE A 133 18.35 -0.09 -1.63
CA PHE A 133 19.72 -0.60 -1.52
C PHE A 133 20.71 0.46 -2.00
N GLY A 134 21.88 0.53 -1.38
CA GLY A 134 22.94 1.48 -1.72
C GLY A 134 23.67 2.05 -0.50
N PRO A 135 24.72 2.86 -0.70
CA PRO A 135 25.41 3.58 0.36
C PRO A 135 24.47 4.44 1.19
N VAL A 136 24.76 4.61 2.49
CA VAL A 136 23.88 5.33 3.44
C VAL A 136 23.56 6.73 2.93
N GLU A 137 24.56 7.44 2.41
CA GLU A 137 24.47 8.80 1.91
C GLU A 137 23.43 8.93 0.79
N THR A 138 23.33 7.91 -0.08
CA THR A 138 22.38 7.88 -1.19
C THR A 138 20.95 7.56 -0.75
N VAL A 139 20.78 6.82 0.36
CA VAL A 139 19.46 6.43 0.88
C VAL A 139 18.93 7.35 1.97
N MET A 140 19.72 8.32 2.45
CA MET A 140 19.32 9.28 3.48
C MET A 140 17.95 9.94 3.21
N PRO A 141 17.63 10.44 1.99
CA PRO A 141 16.32 11.04 1.74
C PRO A 141 15.16 10.04 1.89
N TYR A 142 15.38 8.77 1.57
CA TYR A 142 14.38 7.72 1.79
C TYR A 142 14.18 7.47 3.29
N LEU A 143 15.27 7.36 4.05
CA LEU A 143 15.22 7.12 5.50
C LEU A 143 14.50 8.23 6.24
N LEU A 144 14.70 9.50 5.85
CA LEU A 144 13.98 10.64 6.42
C LEU A 144 12.47 10.53 6.21
N ARG A 145 12.03 10.19 5.00
CA ARG A 145 10.59 9.98 4.72
C ARG A 145 10.01 8.81 5.51
N ARG A 146 10.79 7.75 5.74
CA ARG A 146 10.37 6.62 6.60
C ARG A 146 10.27 7.03 8.05
N ALA A 147 11.21 7.83 8.55
CA ALA A 147 11.14 8.36 9.90
C ALA A 147 9.88 9.22 10.08
N GLU A 148 9.54 10.08 9.10
CA GLU A 148 8.33 10.88 9.11
C GLU A 148 7.05 10.04 9.05
N GLU A 149 6.97 9.06 8.15
CA GLU A 149 5.83 8.12 8.06
C GLU A 149 5.64 7.36 9.39
N ASN A 150 6.76 6.92 9.98
CA ASN A 150 6.76 6.14 11.21
C ASN A 150 6.45 6.96 12.47
N ARG A 151 6.62 8.29 12.45
CA ARG A 151 6.18 9.16 13.58
C ARG A 151 4.69 8.98 13.86
N GLY A 152 3.86 8.79 12.83
CA GLY A 152 2.43 8.50 12.97
C GLY A 152 2.10 7.00 13.16
N MET A 153 2.99 6.08 12.76
CA MET A 153 2.75 4.62 12.77
C MET A 153 3.25 3.86 14.00
N LEU A 154 3.47 4.55 15.13
CA LEU A 154 3.71 3.87 16.41
C LEU A 154 2.61 2.82 16.73
N ALA A 155 1.41 2.94 16.16
CA ALA A 155 0.34 1.94 16.26
C ALA A 155 0.56 0.66 15.41
N ALA A 156 0.96 0.77 14.13
CA ALA A 156 1.14 -0.40 13.25
C ALA A 156 2.32 -1.28 13.69
N SER A 157 3.40 -0.65 14.17
CA SER A 157 4.55 -1.36 14.73
C SER A 157 4.23 -2.14 16.02
N GLY A 158 3.19 -1.73 16.76
CA GLY A 158 2.76 -2.38 18.00
C GLY A 158 2.20 -3.78 17.77
N PHE A 159 1.37 -3.96 16.74
CA PHE A 159 0.75 -5.24 16.42
C PHE A 159 1.78 -6.27 15.94
N ASP A 160 2.64 -5.90 14.99
CA ASP A 160 3.73 -6.77 14.52
C ASP A 160 4.67 -7.16 15.68
N ARG A 161 5.02 -6.21 16.55
CA ARG A 161 5.86 -6.48 17.73
C ARG A 161 5.20 -7.45 18.69
N GLN A 162 3.88 -7.35 18.90
CA GLN A 162 3.14 -8.29 19.75
C GLN A 162 3.18 -9.70 19.16
N LEU A 163 2.95 -9.85 17.85
CA LEU A 163 3.02 -11.15 17.17
C LEU A 163 4.43 -11.75 17.21
N MET A 164 5.46 -10.93 16.99
CA MET A 164 6.86 -11.37 17.08
C MET A 164 7.21 -11.85 18.49
N ARG A 165 6.75 -11.15 19.54
CA ARG A 165 6.94 -11.60 20.93
C ARG A 165 6.24 -12.94 21.20
N LYS A 166 5.02 -13.12 20.71
CA LYS A 166 4.28 -14.39 20.84
C LYS A 166 5.02 -15.53 20.14
N GLU A 167 5.49 -15.32 18.92
CA GLU A 167 6.24 -16.32 18.16
C GLU A 167 7.59 -16.66 18.81
N LEU A 168 8.32 -15.66 19.31
CA LEU A 168 9.56 -15.88 20.06
C LEU A 168 9.30 -16.74 21.31
N GLY A 169 8.26 -16.42 22.08
CA GLY A 169 7.86 -17.20 23.24
C GLY A 169 7.48 -18.65 22.88
N ARG A 170 6.79 -18.85 21.75
CA ARG A 170 6.45 -20.19 21.24
C ARG A 170 7.70 -21.01 20.93
N ARG A 171 8.69 -20.40 20.25
CA ARG A 171 9.96 -21.07 19.89
C ARG A 171 10.80 -21.40 21.11
N LEU A 172 10.88 -20.50 22.08
CA LEU A 172 11.61 -20.76 23.33
C LEU A 172 10.99 -21.92 24.11
N LYS A 173 9.65 -21.99 24.21
CA LYS A 173 8.97 -23.12 24.84
C LYS A 173 9.25 -24.44 24.12
N ALA A 174 9.27 -24.44 22.78
CA ALA A 174 9.56 -25.63 21.97
C ALA A 174 11.05 -26.01 21.92
N ALA A 175 11.94 -25.22 22.52
CA ALA A 175 13.37 -25.51 22.60
C ALA A 175 13.80 -25.93 24.02
N VAL A 176 12.99 -25.59 25.03
CA VAL A 176 13.20 -25.95 26.44
C VAL A 176 12.49 -27.27 26.81
N PHE A 177 11.53 -27.69 25.97
CA PHE A 177 10.85 -28.99 25.99
C PHE A 177 11.01 -29.66 24.63
#